data_AF-A0AAJ0CCZ0-F1
#
_entry.id   AF-A0AAJ0CCZ0-F1
#
_cell.length_a   1.000
_cell.length_b   1.000
_cell.length_c   1.000
_cell.angle_alpha   90.00
_cell.angle_beta   90.00
_cell.angle_gamma   90.00
#
_symmetry.space_group_name_H-M   'P 1'
#
loop_
_entity.id
_entity.type
_entity.pdbx_description
1 polymer ?
#
loop_
_entity_poly.entity_id
_entity_poly.type
_entity_poly.pdbx_seq_one_letter_code
_entity_poly.pdbx_strand_id
1 'polypeptide(L)'
;MELWIFDQSGAYSSGEFNINRKPKKFACALVTYATMDDEAMGLDRSIEWKNSHCYITVEGANGKDERVELKQLAAKQRAVLCRGITCFLTKKGVAKFSWRSAKRQPSEVSHFKTAREKGVEEVAALVGH
;
A
#
# COMPACT_ATOMS: atom_id res chain seq x y z
N MET A 1 7.13 30.15 2.50
CA MET A 1 6.43 28.85 2.42
C MET A 1 7.34 27.83 1.80
N GLU A 2 7.11 26.56 2.06
CA GLU A 2 7.92 25.45 1.56
C GLU A 2 7.00 24.28 1.26
N LEU A 3 7.20 23.62 0.11
CA LEU A 3 6.42 22.45 -0.28
C LEU A 3 7.25 21.20 0.01
N TRP A 4 6.59 20.19 0.57
CA TRP A 4 7.21 18.93 0.99
C TRP A 4 6.53 17.75 0.31
N ILE A 5 7.34 16.82 -0.18
CA ILE A 5 6.91 15.50 -0.66
C ILE A 5 7.57 14.46 0.23
N PHE A 6 6.78 13.50 0.71
CA PHE A 6 7.28 12.37 1.48
C PHE A 6 6.99 11.10 0.69
N ASP A 7 8.03 10.35 0.38
CA ASP A 7 7.92 9.02 -0.20
C ASP A 7 8.82 8.02 0.55
N GLN A 8 9.00 6.82 0.00
CA GLN A 8 9.85 5.79 0.60
C GLN A 8 11.36 6.10 0.51
N SER A 9 11.76 7.03 -0.36
CA SER A 9 13.14 7.51 -0.51
C SER A 9 13.47 8.63 0.48
N GLY A 10 12.45 9.30 1.04
CA GLY A 10 12.58 10.25 2.12
C GLY A 10 11.70 11.48 1.96
N ALA A 11 12.13 12.57 2.59
CA ALA A 11 11.46 13.87 2.50
C ALA A 11 12.21 14.76 1.49
N TYR A 12 11.48 15.28 0.51
CA TYR A 12 11.97 16.21 -0.49
C TYR A 12 11.30 17.57 -0.30
N SER A 13 12.12 18.62 -0.28
CA SER A 13 11.66 19.99 -0.16
C SER A 13 11.86 20.77 -1.46
N SER A 14 10.92 21.66 -1.78
CA SER A 14 11.09 22.67 -2.82
C SER A 14 12.13 23.76 -2.48
N GLY A 15 12.61 23.78 -1.24
CA GLY A 15 13.22 24.91 -0.57
C GLY A 15 12.20 26.01 -0.26
N GLU A 16 12.56 26.92 0.64
CA GLU A 16 11.72 28.07 0.97
C GLU A 16 11.51 29.00 -0.23
N PHE A 17 10.28 29.47 -0.40
CA PHE A 17 9.93 30.53 -1.33
C PHE A 17 8.82 31.43 -0.81
N ASN A 18 8.81 32.68 -1.28
CA ASN A 18 7.74 33.62 -1.00
C ASN A 18 6.66 33.51 -2.09
N ILE A 19 5.45 33.11 -1.70
CA ILE A 19 4.31 32.95 -2.61
C ILE A 19 3.94 34.25 -3.34
N ASN A 20 4.07 35.40 -2.69
CA ASN A 20 3.77 36.69 -3.29
C ASN A 20 4.80 37.08 -4.35
N ARG A 21 6.05 36.57 -4.25
CA ARG A 21 7.10 36.77 -5.25
C ARG A 21 7.11 35.71 -6.34
N LYS A 22 6.72 34.47 -6.02
CA LYS A 22 6.76 33.31 -6.92
C LYS A 22 5.41 32.55 -6.92
N PRO A 23 4.28 33.20 -7.24
CA PRO A 23 2.95 32.58 -7.14
C PRO A 23 2.79 31.40 -8.11
N LYS A 24 3.46 31.45 -9.26
CA LYS A 24 3.47 30.37 -10.26
C LYS A 24 3.95 29.04 -9.70
N LYS A 25 4.95 29.03 -8.79
CA LYS A 25 5.44 27.77 -8.19
C LYS A 25 4.33 27.06 -7.41
N PHE A 26 3.57 27.82 -6.62
CA PHE A 26 2.45 27.28 -5.86
C PHE A 26 1.30 26.84 -6.77
N ALA A 27 0.92 27.67 -7.74
CA ALA A 27 -0.13 27.33 -8.70
C ALA A 27 0.21 26.07 -9.50
N CYS A 28 1.46 25.93 -9.98
CA CYS A 28 1.92 24.72 -10.65
C CYS A 28 1.79 23.50 -9.75
N ALA A 29 2.25 23.56 -8.49
CA ALA A 29 2.11 22.43 -7.57
C ALA A 29 0.66 21.98 -7.39
N LEU A 30 -0.27 22.93 -7.18
CA LEU A 30 -1.70 22.63 -7.05
C LEU A 30 -2.28 22.00 -8.32
N VAL A 31 -2.02 22.60 -9.49
CA VAL A 31 -2.52 22.09 -10.77
C VAL A 31 -1.94 20.71 -11.08
N THR A 32 -0.65 20.51 -10.83
CA THR A 32 0.00 19.21 -11.01
C THR A 32 -0.69 18.14 -10.18
N TYR A 33 -0.82 18.32 -8.86
CA TYR A 33 -1.50 17.32 -8.02
C TYR A 33 -2.99 17.13 -8.37
N ALA A 34 -3.69 18.20 -8.77
CA ALA A 34 -5.10 18.12 -9.14
C ALA A 34 -5.34 17.40 -10.48
N THR A 35 -4.32 17.28 -11.33
CA THR A 35 -4.41 16.66 -12.66
C THR A 35 -3.68 15.33 -12.77
N MET A 36 -2.90 14.95 -11.75
CA MET A 36 -2.24 13.66 -11.68
C MET A 36 -3.27 12.53 -11.54
N ASP A 37 -3.03 11.44 -12.25
CA ASP A 37 -3.75 10.20 -12.03
C ASP A 37 -3.21 9.45 -10.80
N ASP A 38 -3.87 8.34 -10.45
CA ASP A 38 -3.50 7.53 -9.29
C ASP A 38 -2.07 6.97 -9.36
N GLU A 39 -1.51 6.75 -10.56
CA GLU A 39 -0.11 6.29 -10.70
C GLU A 39 0.86 7.41 -10.37
N ALA A 40 0.63 8.58 -10.97
CA ALA A 40 1.49 9.74 -10.82
C ALA A 40 1.45 10.26 -9.37
N MET A 41 0.32 10.10 -8.68
CA MET A 41 0.19 10.36 -7.24
C MET A 41 0.86 9.28 -6.36
N GLY A 42 1.27 8.14 -6.92
CA GLY A 42 1.86 7.04 -6.18
C GLY A 42 0.85 6.31 -5.28
N LEU A 43 -0.44 6.32 -5.64
CA LEU A 43 -1.47 5.60 -4.90
C LEU A 43 -1.37 4.09 -5.18
N ASP A 44 -1.68 3.29 -4.16
CA ASP A 44 -1.73 1.84 -4.29
C ASP A 44 -2.98 1.43 -5.10
N ARG A 45 -2.76 1.11 -6.38
CA ARG A 45 -3.81 0.69 -7.32
C ARG A 45 -4.40 -0.68 -7.02
N SER A 46 -3.81 -1.46 -6.10
CA SER A 46 -4.41 -2.73 -5.66
C SER A 46 -5.62 -2.53 -4.74
N ILE A 47 -5.78 -1.33 -4.17
CA ILE A 47 -6.88 -0.97 -3.28
C ILE A 47 -7.91 -0.11 -4.02
N GLU A 48 -9.09 -0.67 -4.23
CA GLU A 48 -10.23 0.01 -4.85
C GLU A 48 -11.10 0.70 -3.78
N TRP A 49 -11.40 1.97 -3.98
CA TRP A 49 -12.30 2.75 -3.12
C TRP A 49 -13.68 2.87 -3.75
N LYS A 50 -14.72 2.40 -3.06
CA LYS A 50 -16.12 2.49 -3.52
C LYS A 50 -17.07 2.76 -2.36
N ASN A 51 -17.88 3.81 -2.46
CA ASN A 51 -18.90 4.18 -1.46
C ASN A 51 -18.36 4.32 -0.03
N SER A 52 -17.13 4.81 0.16
CA SER A 52 -16.42 4.88 1.46
C SER A 52 -15.92 3.52 2.01
N HIS A 53 -15.97 2.46 1.22
CA HIS A 53 -15.39 1.16 1.54
C HIS A 53 -14.15 0.90 0.68
N CYS A 54 -13.18 0.19 1.24
CA CYS A 54 -11.97 -0.24 0.55
C CYS A 54 -12.07 -1.72 0.19
N TYR A 55 -11.62 -2.07 -1.01
CA TYR A 55 -11.61 -3.44 -1.50
C TYR A 55 -10.26 -3.78 -2.09
N ILE A 56 -9.92 -5.06 -2.05
CA ILE A 56 -8.82 -5.62 -2.85
C ILE A 56 -9.34 -6.80 -3.65
N THR A 57 -8.67 -7.08 -4.75
CA THR A 57 -8.83 -8.31 -5.51
C THR A 57 -7.64 -9.21 -5.20
N VAL A 58 -7.92 -10.45 -4.79
CA VAL A 58 -6.91 -11.46 -4.49
C VAL A 58 -7.17 -12.70 -5.32
N GLU A 59 -6.12 -13.39 -5.75
CA GLU A 59 -6.26 -14.67 -6.41
C GLU A 59 -6.48 -15.75 -5.34
N GLY A 60 -7.68 -16.34 -5.33
CA GLY A 60 -8.02 -17.41 -4.40
C GLY A 60 -7.24 -18.69 -4.69
N ALA A 61 -7.22 -19.62 -3.73
CA ALA A 61 -6.54 -20.92 -3.89
C ALA A 61 -7.06 -21.79 -5.07
N ASN A 62 -8.23 -21.46 -5.61
CA ASN A 62 -8.84 -22.10 -6.78
C ASN A 62 -8.51 -21.38 -8.11
N GLY A 63 -7.62 -20.39 -8.11
CA GLY A 63 -7.26 -19.58 -9.27
C GLY A 63 -8.34 -18.61 -9.73
N LYS A 64 -9.37 -18.37 -8.91
CA LYS A 64 -10.41 -17.38 -9.20
C LYS A 64 -10.15 -16.12 -8.40
N ASP A 65 -10.23 -14.98 -9.08
CA ASP A 65 -10.18 -13.67 -8.46
C ASP A 65 -11.38 -13.49 -7.54
N GLU A 66 -11.09 -13.02 -6.33
CA GLU A 66 -12.10 -12.68 -5.34
C GLU A 66 -11.90 -11.27 -4.82
N ARG A 67 -13.01 -10.52 -4.74
CA ARG A 67 -13.03 -9.20 -4.15
C ARG A 67 -13.28 -9.28 -2.65
N VAL A 68 -12.37 -8.72 -1.86
CA VAL A 68 -12.40 -8.73 -0.39
C VAL A 68 -12.48 -7.31 0.13
N GLU A 69 -13.48 -7.04 0.98
CA GLU A 69 -13.63 -5.77 1.67
C GLU A 69 -12.64 -5.66 2.85
N LEU A 70 -11.87 -4.57 2.89
CA LEU A 70 -11.05 -4.18 4.03
C LEU A 70 -11.92 -3.40 5.02
N LYS A 71 -12.16 -3.96 6.20
CA LYS A 71 -13.09 -3.37 7.18
C LYS A 71 -12.41 -2.43 8.16
N GLN A 72 -11.55 -2.99 9.01
CA GLN A 72 -10.93 -2.27 10.12
C GLN A 72 -9.42 -2.45 10.07
N LEU A 73 -8.69 -1.37 10.31
CA LEU A 73 -7.25 -1.44 10.47
C LEU A 73 -6.90 -2.26 11.73
N ALA A 74 -6.27 -3.41 11.54
CA ALA A 74 -5.83 -4.30 12.61
C ALA A 74 -4.46 -3.89 13.15
N ALA A 75 -3.53 -3.60 12.25
CA ALA A 75 -2.18 -3.16 12.60
C ALA A 75 -1.62 -2.27 11.50
N LYS A 76 -0.88 -1.23 11.88
CA LYS A 76 -0.12 -0.39 10.95
C LYS A 76 1.22 -0.03 11.56
N GLN A 77 2.29 -0.49 10.93
CA GLN A 77 3.62 0.00 11.25
C GLN A 77 3.80 1.38 10.61
N ARG A 78 3.86 2.41 11.45
CA ARG A 78 4.10 3.80 11.02
C ARG A 78 5.61 4.00 10.83
N ALA A 79 6.14 3.51 9.72
CA ALA A 79 7.53 3.72 9.34
C ALA A 79 7.60 4.14 7.87
N VAL A 80 8.31 5.24 7.61
CA VAL A 80 8.54 5.77 6.25
C VAL A 80 9.72 5.04 5.58
N LEU A 81 10.73 4.66 6.38
CA LEU A 81 12.00 4.11 5.90
C LEU A 81 12.15 2.59 6.13
N CYS A 82 11.24 1.96 6.86
CA CYS A 82 11.30 0.53 7.23
C CYS A 82 10.23 -0.27 6.50
N ARG A 83 10.22 -1.61 6.68
CA ARG A 83 9.14 -2.47 6.18
C ARG A 83 7.78 -1.94 6.64
N GLY A 84 7.01 -1.40 5.71
CA GLY A 84 5.62 -1.06 5.95
C GLY A 84 4.81 -2.33 6.01
N ILE A 85 4.25 -2.63 7.17
CA ILE A 85 3.21 -3.66 7.33
C ILE A 85 1.92 -2.95 7.69
N THR A 86 0.89 -3.20 6.88
CA THR A 86 -0.48 -2.77 7.17
C THR A 86 -1.39 -3.98 7.09
N CYS A 87 -2.13 -4.24 8.15
CA CYS A 87 -3.06 -5.35 8.24
C CYS A 87 -4.48 -4.81 8.44
N PHE A 88 -5.43 -5.36 7.71
CA PHE A 88 -6.85 -5.07 7.85
C PHE A 88 -7.62 -6.34 8.21
N LEU A 89 -8.61 -6.19 9.08
CA LEU A 89 -9.63 -7.22 9.30
C LEU A 89 -10.54 -7.29 8.09
N THR A 90 -10.89 -8.50 7.69
CA THR A 90 -11.86 -8.80 6.63
C THR A 90 -12.88 -9.82 7.15
N LYS A 91 -13.91 -10.15 6.35
CA LYS A 91 -14.85 -11.23 6.72
C LYS A 91 -14.19 -12.61 6.74
N LYS A 92 -13.04 -12.78 6.07
CA LYS A 92 -12.36 -14.07 5.87
C LYS A 92 -11.08 -14.25 6.68
N GLY A 93 -10.66 -13.21 7.41
CA GLY A 93 -9.41 -13.23 8.17
C GLY A 93 -8.72 -11.86 8.14
N VAL A 94 -7.41 -11.87 7.93
CA VAL A 94 -6.57 -10.67 7.90
C VAL A 94 -5.98 -10.48 6.50
N ALA A 95 -6.26 -9.34 5.87
CA ALA A 95 -5.55 -8.90 4.69
C ALA A 95 -4.27 -8.20 5.12
N LYS A 96 -3.12 -8.72 4.70
CA LYS A 96 -1.80 -8.19 5.05
C LYS A 96 -1.14 -7.60 3.81
N PHE A 97 -0.80 -6.32 3.89
CA PHE A 97 0.03 -5.61 2.93
C PHE A 97 1.43 -5.50 3.50
N SER A 98 2.40 -6.01 2.76
CA SER A 98 3.80 -5.92 3.11
C SER A 98 4.61 -5.43 1.93
N TRP A 99 5.26 -4.29 2.08
CA TRP A 99 6.26 -3.86 1.11
C TRP A 99 7.55 -4.65 1.31
N ARG A 100 8.00 -5.34 0.26
CA ARG A 100 9.27 -6.09 0.24
C ARG A 100 10.09 -5.70 -0.99
N SER A 101 11.41 -5.73 -0.86
CA SER A 101 12.29 -5.67 -2.03
C SER A 101 12.03 -6.90 -2.91
N ALA A 102 11.84 -6.70 -4.21
CA ALA A 102 11.68 -7.78 -5.18
C ALA A 102 12.89 -8.75 -5.21
N LYS A 103 14.07 -8.26 -4.82
CA LYS A 103 15.31 -9.07 -4.70
C LYS A 103 15.25 -10.08 -3.54
N ARG A 104 14.33 -9.89 -2.58
CA ARG A 104 14.19 -10.75 -1.41
C ARG A 104 13.23 -11.89 -1.73
N GLN A 105 13.81 -12.98 -2.22
CA GLN A 105 13.16 -14.27 -2.41
C GLN A 105 13.63 -15.26 -1.33
N PRO A 106 12.81 -16.25 -0.95
CA PRO A 106 11.48 -16.54 -1.49
C PRO A 106 10.39 -15.64 -0.84
N SER A 107 9.17 -15.63 -1.39
CA SER A 107 8.07 -14.77 -0.93
C SER A 107 7.40 -15.27 0.35
N GLU A 108 6.74 -14.37 1.08
CA GLU A 108 5.93 -14.77 2.24
C GLU A 108 4.87 -15.81 1.85
N VAL A 109 4.24 -15.64 0.69
CA VAL A 109 3.33 -16.63 0.09
C VAL A 109 4.00 -17.99 -0.09
N SER A 110 5.22 -18.03 -0.64
CA SER A 110 5.94 -19.29 -0.81
C SER A 110 6.32 -19.95 0.50
N HIS A 111 6.63 -19.17 1.55
CA HIS A 111 6.82 -19.72 2.89
C HIS A 111 5.55 -20.38 3.43
N PHE A 112 4.39 -19.76 3.24
CA PHE A 112 3.10 -20.37 3.60
C PHE A 112 2.82 -21.65 2.80
N LYS A 113 3.12 -21.66 1.49
CA LYS A 113 2.96 -22.87 0.65
C LYS A 113 3.87 -24.01 1.14
N THR A 114 5.16 -23.73 1.39
CA THR A 114 6.11 -24.73 1.90
C THR A 114 5.75 -25.22 3.31
N ALA A 115 5.28 -24.35 4.19
CA ALA A 115 4.85 -24.75 5.53
C ALA A 115 3.67 -25.74 5.47
N ARG A 116 2.70 -25.47 4.58
CA ARG A 116 1.57 -26.36 4.33
C ARG A 116 2.00 -27.70 3.72
N GLU A 117 2.90 -27.69 2.74
CA GLU A 117 3.46 -28.92 2.13
C GLU A 117 4.19 -29.81 3.14
N LYS A 118 4.85 -29.18 4.12
CA LYS A 118 5.57 -29.88 5.20
C LYS A 118 4.70 -30.27 6.38
N GLY A 119 3.39 -29.99 6.34
CA GLY A 119 2.46 -30.31 7.42
C GLY A 119 2.76 -29.58 8.73
N VAL A 120 3.30 -28.36 8.66
CA VAL A 120 3.56 -27.56 9.86
C VAL A 120 2.24 -27.11 10.48
N GLU A 121 2.02 -27.48 11.74
CA GLU A 121 0.82 -27.10 12.50
C GLU A 121 0.92 -25.65 13.01
N GLU A 122 -0.24 -25.06 13.36
CA GLU A 122 -0.36 -23.70 13.93
C GLU A 122 0.11 -22.53 13.04
N VAL A 123 0.35 -22.77 11.75
CA VAL A 123 0.64 -21.70 10.77
C VAL A 123 -0.66 -21.12 10.22
N ALA A 124 -0.71 -19.79 10.08
CA ALA A 124 -1.84 -19.12 9.45
C ALA A 124 -2.11 -19.67 8.04
N ALA A 125 -3.38 -19.93 7.72
CA ALA A 125 -3.77 -20.43 6.41
C ALA A 125 -3.79 -19.30 5.38
N LEU A 126 -3.11 -19.51 4.25
CA LEU A 126 -3.19 -18.61 3.10
C LEU A 126 -4.54 -18.77 2.40
N VAL A 127 -5.33 -17.71 2.36
CA VAL A 127 -6.65 -17.68 1.70
C VAL A 127 -6.54 -17.23 0.24
N GLY A 128 -5.68 -16.24 -0.02
CA GLY A 128 -5.39 -15.66 -1.35
C GLY A 128 -4.19 -14.72 -1.27
N HIS A 129 -3.68 -14.30 -2.43
CA HIS A 129 -2.52 -13.39 -2.53
C HIS A 129 -2.56 -12.56 -3.82
#